data_AF-A0A834MBX8-F1
#
_entry.id   AF-A0A834MBX8-F1
#
_cell.length_a   1.000
_cell.length_b   1.000
_cell.length_c   1.000
_cell.angle_alpha   90.00
_cell.angle_beta   90.00
_cell.angle_gamma   90.00
#
_symmetry.space_group_name_H-M   'P 1'
#
loop_
_entity.id
_entity.type
_entity.pdbx_description
1 polymer ?
#
loop_
_entity_poly.entity_id
_entity_poly.type
_entity_poly.pdbx_seq_one_letter_code
_entity_poly.pdbx_strand_id
1 'polypeptide(L)'
;MWNFARFCGDYIKHPVVYELSHKYGLVTDNLSDSQLQGKLEELKDIIRKEIRKELKIKEGAEKLRGVSTDRKSLSHVNTIVKNSNFKLTELKNELSELESQIILSQGQASPVSNCILSSNGDSLHRLSGHDKISPNHLNKIETLEKQLNIEQKVKQGAENMIQSITASRDKKLLQEAQQMLQDSKKKIEYLKMKITKMKHDVDSKSRTIGSMHDLTSNGTDSNNVDLEPALEERIEDLKHRLRVEAAVVEGAKNVIKLLQNGNKERSDRKALSEVIFFQLIRFSL
;
A
#
# COMPACT_ATOMS: atom_id res chain seq x y z
N MET A 1 -25.08 37.01 44.12
CA MET A 1 -24.32 36.61 42.92
C MET A 1 -23.09 35.84 43.38
N TRP A 2 -23.14 34.51 43.31
CA TRP A 2 -22.01 33.66 43.66
C TRP A 2 -21.04 33.61 42.48
N ASN A 3 -19.82 34.12 42.67
CA ASN A 3 -18.71 33.96 41.74
C ASN A 3 -18.23 32.52 41.79
N PHE A 4 -18.70 31.70 40.84
CA PHE A 4 -18.16 30.37 40.57
C PHE A 4 -16.88 30.51 39.73
N ALA A 5 -15.83 31.08 40.34
CA ALA A 5 -14.53 31.23 39.71
C ALA A 5 -13.78 29.89 39.79
N ARG A 6 -13.92 29.12 38.71
CA ARG A 6 -12.83 28.41 38.04
C ARG A 6 -11.94 27.52 38.94
N PHE A 7 -12.51 26.45 39.47
CA PHE A 7 -11.78 25.18 39.60
C PHE A 7 -12.10 24.34 38.36
N CYS A 8 -11.47 24.65 37.24
CA CYS A 8 -11.36 23.70 36.14
C CYS A 8 -10.09 22.92 36.44
N GLY A 9 -10.23 21.76 37.08
CA GLY A 9 -9.11 20.90 37.43
C GLY A 9 -8.24 20.63 36.21
N ASP A 10 -6.93 20.56 36.43
CA ASP A 10 -5.95 20.19 35.41
C ASP A 10 -6.36 18.86 34.76
N TYR A 11 -7.03 18.96 33.63
CA TYR A 11 -7.48 17.80 32.86
C TYR A 11 -6.21 17.11 32.36
N ILE A 12 -5.93 15.88 32.81
CA ILE A 12 -4.84 15.09 32.26
C ILE A 12 -5.14 14.90 30.77
N LYS A 13 -4.47 15.67 29.92
CA LYS A 13 -4.74 15.69 28.48
C LYS A 13 -4.55 14.31 27.83
N HIS A 14 -3.72 13.46 28.43
CA HIS A 14 -3.37 12.13 27.94
C HIS A 14 -3.19 11.13 29.10
N PRO A 15 -4.27 10.53 29.63
CA PRO A 15 -4.21 9.65 30.82
C PRO A 15 -3.34 8.41 30.60
N VAL A 16 -3.45 7.78 29.44
CA VAL A 16 -2.67 6.59 29.07
C VAL A 16 -1.16 6.92 28.95
N VAL A 17 -0.78 8.04 28.32
CA VAL A 17 0.61 8.51 28.31
C VAL A 17 1.12 8.76 29.71
N TYR A 18 0.32 9.40 30.57
CA TYR A 18 0.72 9.69 31.94
C TYR A 18 0.97 8.42 32.76
N GLU A 19 0.03 7.48 32.72
CA GLU A 19 0.12 6.21 33.44
C GLU A 19 1.30 5.36 32.96
N LEU A 20 1.44 5.17 31.65
CA LEU A 20 2.53 4.36 31.09
C LEU A 20 3.89 5.04 31.26
N SER A 21 3.97 6.37 31.13
CA SER A 21 5.21 7.09 31.40
C SER A 21 5.64 6.95 32.85
N HIS A 22 4.71 7.02 33.80
CA HIS A 22 5.02 6.78 35.21
C HIS A 22 5.49 5.35 35.45
N LYS A 23 4.81 4.36 34.85
CA LYS A 23 5.17 2.93 34.94
C LYS A 23 6.57 2.64 34.40
N TYR A 24 6.97 3.30 33.31
CA TYR A 24 8.26 3.11 32.65
C TYR A 24 9.33 4.13 33.04
N GLY A 25 9.04 5.05 33.97
CA GLY A 25 10.00 6.02 34.48
C GLY A 25 10.34 7.16 33.51
N LEU A 26 9.44 7.52 32.60
CA LEU A 26 9.58 8.66 31.70
C LEU A 26 8.98 9.93 32.34
N VAL A 27 9.72 11.04 32.27
CA VAL A 27 9.28 12.35 32.80
C VAL A 27 8.21 12.95 31.89
N THR A 28 7.07 13.41 32.41
CA THR A 28 5.90 13.90 31.64
C THR A 28 5.55 15.38 31.80
N ASP A 29 6.45 16.20 32.33
CA ASP A 29 6.14 17.62 32.58
C ASP A 29 5.95 18.42 31.27
N ASN A 30 4.79 19.06 31.13
CA ASN A 30 4.39 19.98 30.05
C ASN A 30 4.69 19.49 28.61
N LEU A 31 3.97 18.46 28.19
CA LEU A 31 4.00 17.93 26.83
C LEU A 31 3.42 18.90 25.79
N SER A 32 4.25 19.34 24.85
CA SER A 32 3.79 19.92 23.57
C SER A 32 3.35 18.81 22.60
N ASP A 33 2.43 19.10 21.67
CA ASP A 33 1.89 18.10 20.73
C ASP A 33 2.99 17.40 19.90
N SER A 34 4.07 18.12 19.58
CA SER A 34 5.24 17.55 18.88
C SER A 34 6.07 16.61 19.76
N GLN A 35 6.11 16.82 21.08
CA GLN A 35 6.82 15.94 22.02
C GLN A 35 5.96 14.75 22.45
N LEU A 36 4.64 14.91 22.44
CA LEU A 36 3.69 13.83 22.71
C LEU A 36 3.87 12.68 21.72
N GLN A 37 3.99 12.99 20.42
CA GLN A 37 4.20 11.98 19.38
C GLN A 37 5.51 11.20 19.59
N GLY A 38 6.60 11.90 19.96
CA GLY A 38 7.87 11.26 20.28
C GLY A 38 7.79 10.33 21.49
N LYS A 39 7.09 10.76 22.56
CA LYS A 39 6.91 9.94 23.77
C LYS A 39 6.00 8.73 23.54
N LEU A 40 4.95 8.88 22.74
CA LEU A 40 4.10 7.76 22.35
C LEU A 40 4.91 6.70 21.60
N GLU A 41 5.79 7.13 20.68
CA GLU A 41 6.68 6.21 19.95
C GLU A 41 7.71 5.54 20.89
N GLU A 42 8.30 6.29 21.83
CA GLU A 42 9.24 5.75 22.82
C GLU A 42 8.59 4.71 23.74
N LEU A 43 7.41 5.03 24.30
CA LEU A 43 6.62 4.10 25.11
C LEU A 43 6.26 2.84 24.34
N LYS A 44 5.86 2.99 23.07
CA LYS A 44 5.56 1.86 22.17
C LYS A 44 6.77 0.95 22.00
N ASP A 45 7.96 1.52 21.83
CA ASP A 45 9.20 0.76 21.68
C ASP A 45 9.62 0.08 22.99
N ILE A 46 9.43 0.72 24.14
CA ILE A 46 9.65 0.13 25.47
C ILE A 46 8.75 -1.10 25.66
N ILE A 47 7.44 -0.95 25.44
CA ILE A 47 6.47 -2.05 25.59
C ILE A 47 6.82 -3.20 24.62
N ARG A 48 7.13 -2.90 23.35
CA ARG A 48 7.56 -3.92 22.37
C ARG A 48 8.84 -4.63 22.78
N LYS A 49 9.80 -3.92 23.38
CA LYS A 49 11.02 -4.53 23.91
C LYS A 49 10.72 -5.45 25.09
N GLU A 50 9.82 -5.05 25.97
CA GLU A 50 9.41 -5.86 27.13
C GLU A 50 8.64 -7.12 26.71
N ILE A 51 7.74 -7.03 25.72
CA ILE A 51 7.07 -8.20 25.11
C ILE A 51 8.11 -9.21 24.58
N ARG A 52 9.14 -8.73 23.87
CA ARG A 52 10.19 -9.61 23.33
C ARG A 52 11.00 -10.28 24.45
N LYS A 53 11.30 -9.57 25.54
CA LYS A 53 11.99 -10.15 26.71
C LYS A 53 11.11 -11.21 27.37
N GLU A 54 9.83 -10.90 27.60
CA GLU A 54 8.90 -11.82 28.27
C GLU A 54 8.65 -13.08 27.43
N LEU A 55 8.57 -12.95 26.09
CA LEU A 55 8.53 -14.11 25.19
C LEU A 55 9.76 -15.00 25.34
N LYS A 56 10.97 -14.43 25.43
CA LYS A 56 12.20 -15.21 25.65
C LYS A 56 12.20 -15.93 27.00
N ILE A 57 11.69 -15.28 28.06
CA ILE A 57 11.54 -15.91 29.37
C ILE A 57 10.56 -17.08 29.28
N LYS A 58 9.40 -16.88 28.66
CA LYS A 58 8.40 -17.93 28.44
C LYS A 58 8.98 -19.10 27.63
N GLU A 59 9.65 -18.83 26.51
CA GLU A 59 10.30 -19.88 25.70
C GLU A 59 11.37 -20.65 26.49
N GLY A 60 12.17 -19.95 27.30
CA GLY A 60 13.14 -20.57 28.20
C GLY A 60 12.46 -21.48 29.24
N ALA A 61 11.40 -20.99 29.88
CA ALA A 61 10.63 -21.77 30.85
C ALA A 61 9.94 -22.98 30.22
N GLU A 62 9.39 -22.85 29.02
CA GLU A 62 8.80 -23.95 28.24
C GLU A 62 9.83 -25.03 27.91
N LYS A 63 11.05 -24.64 27.49
CA LYS A 63 12.16 -25.59 27.28
C LYS A 63 12.58 -26.27 28.57
N LEU A 64 12.71 -25.51 29.67
CA LEU A 64 13.00 -26.05 30.99
C LEU A 64 11.93 -27.05 31.44
N ARG A 65 10.65 -26.77 31.15
CA ARG A 65 9.54 -27.68 31.45
C ARG A 65 9.68 -29.03 30.75
N GLY A 66 10.16 -29.03 29.51
CA GLY A 66 10.38 -30.25 28.72
C GLY A 66 11.52 -31.14 29.24
N VAL A 67 12.52 -30.56 29.90
CA VAL A 67 13.68 -31.31 30.43
C VAL A 67 13.60 -31.58 31.94
N SER A 68 12.65 -30.95 32.64
CA SER A 68 12.49 -31.10 34.09
C SER A 68 11.72 -32.37 34.43
N THR A 69 12.29 -33.19 35.31
CA THR A 69 11.67 -34.45 35.78
C THR A 69 11.18 -34.37 37.22
N ASP A 70 11.77 -33.49 38.04
CA ASP A 70 11.40 -33.34 39.45
C ASP A 70 10.08 -32.57 39.62
N ARG A 71 9.23 -33.04 40.54
CA ARG A 71 7.89 -32.48 40.77
C ARG A 71 7.93 -31.03 41.28
N LYS A 72 8.90 -30.66 42.11
CA LYS A 72 9.02 -29.28 42.62
C LYS A 72 9.51 -28.35 41.52
N SER A 73 10.49 -28.79 40.72
CA SER A 73 10.99 -28.02 39.57
C SER A 73 9.87 -27.75 38.54
N LEU A 74 9.08 -28.77 38.19
CA LEU A 74 7.93 -28.64 37.30
C LEU A 74 6.88 -27.66 37.82
N SER A 75 6.59 -27.70 39.13
CA SER A 75 5.67 -26.76 39.76
C SER A 75 6.16 -25.31 39.63
N HIS A 76 7.45 -25.07 39.89
CA HIS A 76 8.03 -23.73 39.79
C HIS A 76 8.00 -23.22 38.34
N VAL A 77 8.40 -24.06 37.38
CA VAL A 77 8.38 -23.73 35.95
C VAL A 77 6.96 -23.44 35.46
N ASN A 78 5.95 -24.20 35.92
CA ASN A 78 4.55 -23.93 35.59
C ASN A 78 4.08 -22.56 36.09
N THR A 79 4.50 -22.15 37.29
CA THR A 79 4.22 -20.81 37.81
C THR A 79 4.88 -19.73 36.95
N ILE A 80 6.15 -19.91 36.55
CA ILE A 80 6.84 -18.98 35.64
C ILE A 80 6.07 -18.84 34.32
N VAL A 81 5.71 -19.96 33.68
CA VAL A 81 4.95 -19.93 32.42
C VAL A 81 3.60 -19.23 32.60
N LYS A 82 2.87 -19.48 33.68
CA LYS A 82 1.60 -18.79 33.97
C LYS A 82 1.81 -17.28 34.13
N ASN A 83 2.80 -16.87 34.92
CA ASN A 83 3.11 -15.46 35.16
C ASN A 83 3.55 -14.76 33.87
N SER A 84 4.41 -15.38 33.06
CA SER A 84 4.83 -14.82 31.77
C SER A 84 3.67 -14.71 30.78
N ASN A 85 2.71 -15.64 30.79
CA ASN A 85 1.49 -15.50 29.99
C ASN A 85 0.63 -14.31 30.44
N PHE A 86 0.47 -14.14 31.75
CA PHE A 86 -0.28 -13.00 32.29
C PHE A 86 0.38 -11.67 31.91
N LYS A 87 1.69 -11.54 32.15
CA LYS A 87 2.46 -10.34 31.80
C LYS A 87 2.44 -10.06 30.29
N LEU A 88 2.47 -11.08 29.44
CA LEU A 88 2.33 -10.90 27.99
C LEU A 88 0.96 -10.36 27.59
N THR A 89 -0.11 -10.77 28.27
CA THR A 89 -1.45 -10.23 28.03
C THR A 89 -1.54 -8.78 28.46
N GLU A 90 -1.02 -8.45 29.64
CA GLU A 90 -0.96 -7.07 30.16
C GLU A 90 -0.20 -6.14 29.19
N LEU A 91 1.03 -6.51 28.81
CA LEU A 91 1.83 -5.72 27.87
C LEU A 91 1.18 -5.55 26.49
N LYS A 92 0.43 -6.55 26.01
CA LYS A 92 -0.33 -6.44 24.75
C LYS A 92 -1.51 -5.49 24.88
N ASN A 93 -2.19 -5.50 26.02
CA ASN A 93 -3.28 -4.59 26.28
C ASN A 93 -2.78 -3.15 26.36
N GLU A 94 -1.67 -2.90 27.07
CA GLU A 94 -1.02 -1.58 27.13
C GLU A 94 -0.59 -1.10 25.75
N LEU A 95 0.00 -1.98 24.94
CA LEU A 95 0.36 -1.65 23.55
C LEU A 95 -0.87 -1.27 22.73
N SER A 96 -1.96 -2.02 22.85
CA SER A 96 -3.21 -1.76 22.15
C SER A 96 -3.85 -0.45 22.60
N GLU A 97 -3.81 -0.15 23.90
CA GLU A 97 -4.33 1.09 24.47
C GLU A 97 -3.53 2.30 23.99
N LEU A 98 -2.20 2.18 23.97
CA LEU A 98 -1.31 3.21 23.45
C LEU A 98 -1.49 3.42 21.94
N GLU A 99 -1.64 2.35 21.16
CA GLU A 99 -1.94 2.44 19.73
C GLU A 99 -3.31 3.11 19.47
N SER A 100 -4.32 2.81 20.29
CA SER A 100 -5.61 3.52 20.25
C SER A 100 -5.45 5.02 20.52
N GLN A 101 -4.64 5.38 21.52
CA GLN A 101 -4.37 6.78 21.83
C GLN A 101 -3.61 7.52 20.72
N ILE A 102 -2.66 6.86 20.03
CA ILE A 102 -2.00 7.43 18.85
C ILE A 102 -3.04 7.76 17.77
N ILE A 103 -3.94 6.82 17.48
CA ILE A 103 -5.00 7.02 16.47
C ILE A 103 -5.91 8.20 16.85
N LEU A 104 -6.33 8.27 18.12
CA LEU A 104 -7.19 9.35 18.63
C LEU A 104 -6.49 10.71 18.61
N SER A 105 -5.20 10.75 18.99
CA SER A 105 -4.40 11.98 18.99
C SER A 105 -4.11 12.46 17.56
N GLN A 106 -3.95 11.53 16.62
CA GLN A 106 -3.82 11.84 15.19
C GLN A 106 -5.15 12.29 14.56
N GLY A 107 -6.30 11.84 15.08
CA GLY A 107 -7.64 12.24 14.61
C GLY A 107 -8.16 13.57 15.15
N GLN A 108 -7.64 14.06 16.28
CA GLN A 108 -8.00 15.37 16.87
C GLN A 108 -7.28 16.56 16.22
N ALA A 109 -6.25 16.31 15.41
CA ALA A 109 -5.65 17.31 14.53
C ALA A 109 -6.46 17.41 13.21
N SER A 110 -7.40 18.35 13.13
CA SER A 110 -8.08 18.69 11.87
C SER A 110 -7.09 19.22 10.80
N PRO A 111 -7.38 19.13 9.49
CA PRO A 111 -7.60 17.94 8.68
C PRO A 111 -6.40 17.80 7.73
N VAL A 112 -5.45 16.93 8.01
CA VAL A 112 -4.45 16.53 7.01
C VAL A 112 -4.07 15.08 7.25
N SER A 113 -4.18 14.32 6.17
CA SER A 113 -3.65 12.96 5.97
C SER A 113 -4.64 11.84 6.27
N ASN A 114 -5.42 11.55 5.22
CA ASN A 114 -6.30 10.40 5.09
C ASN A 114 -5.67 9.08 5.53
N CYS A 115 -6.33 8.49 6.52
CA CYS A 115 -6.49 7.07 6.77
C CYS A 115 -6.89 6.32 5.50
N ILE A 116 -6.23 5.19 5.16
CA ILE A 116 -6.90 4.03 4.54
C ILE A 116 -6.24 2.75 5.05
N LEU A 117 -6.91 2.08 6.00
CA LEU A 117 -6.89 0.63 6.13
C LEU A 117 -8.17 0.08 5.46
N SER A 118 -7.99 -1.03 4.75
CA SER A 118 -8.91 -1.79 3.90
C SER A 118 -10.40 -1.86 4.26
N SER A 119 -11.28 -1.76 3.24
CA SER A 119 -12.34 -2.76 2.97
C SER A 119 -12.97 -2.51 1.60
N ASN A 120 -13.44 -3.59 0.99
CA ASN A 120 -14.02 -3.74 -0.35
C ASN A 120 -15.25 -2.83 -0.59
N GLY A 121 -15.40 -2.30 -1.81
CA GLY A 121 -16.63 -1.64 -2.24
C GLY A 121 -16.42 -0.70 -3.42
N ASP A 122 -17.20 -0.93 -4.46
CA ASP A 122 -17.28 -0.29 -5.76
C ASP A 122 -17.59 1.23 -5.72
N SER A 123 -17.34 1.91 -6.84
CA SER A 123 -17.80 3.26 -7.24
C SER A 123 -16.85 4.47 -7.09
N LEU A 124 -16.32 4.86 -8.26
CA LEU A 124 -16.44 6.17 -8.92
C LEU A 124 -15.77 7.42 -8.28
N HIS A 125 -14.58 7.70 -8.82
CA HIS A 125 -14.15 8.99 -9.39
C HIS A 125 -14.68 10.28 -8.73
N ARG A 126 -13.81 10.93 -7.94
CA ARG A 126 -13.87 12.37 -7.69
C ARG A 126 -12.52 13.01 -7.98
N LEU A 127 -12.53 13.80 -9.06
CA LEU A 127 -11.50 14.73 -9.50
C LEU A 127 -11.24 15.76 -8.40
N SER A 128 -9.98 15.90 -8.01
CA SER A 128 -9.47 17.16 -7.48
C SER A 128 -7.97 17.20 -7.74
N GLY A 129 -7.59 18.01 -8.73
CA GLY A 129 -6.20 18.35 -9.00
C GLY A 129 -5.66 19.18 -7.85
N HIS A 130 -4.57 18.71 -7.25
CA HIS A 130 -3.63 19.60 -6.59
C HIS A 130 -2.25 18.97 -6.58
N ASP A 131 -1.32 19.70 -7.19
CA ASP A 131 0.09 19.42 -7.34
C ASP A 131 0.78 19.21 -5.99
N LYS A 132 1.04 17.95 -5.63
CA LYS A 132 2.13 17.53 -4.74
C LYS A 132 2.51 16.12 -5.18
N ILE A 133 3.80 15.83 -5.36
CA ILE A 133 4.33 14.46 -5.49
C ILE A 133 3.72 13.66 -4.35
N SER A 134 2.74 12.81 -4.65
CA SER A 134 1.83 12.31 -3.62
C SER A 134 2.65 11.44 -2.66
N PRO A 135 2.69 11.72 -1.35
CA PRO A 135 3.36 10.88 -0.35
C PRO A 135 2.87 9.42 -0.41
N ASN A 136 1.70 9.20 -1.02
CA ASN A 136 1.14 7.89 -1.35
C ASN A 136 2.00 7.05 -2.30
N HIS A 137 2.72 7.62 -3.28
CA HIS A 137 3.54 6.85 -4.22
C HIS A 137 4.84 6.35 -3.59
N LEU A 138 5.52 7.20 -2.80
CA LEU A 138 6.71 6.80 -2.05
C LEU A 138 6.38 5.71 -1.01
N ASN A 139 5.30 5.91 -0.24
CA ASN A 139 4.82 4.93 0.73
C ASN A 139 4.43 3.61 0.05
N LYS A 140 3.89 3.66 -1.18
CA LYS A 140 3.56 2.46 -1.95
C LYS A 140 4.80 1.72 -2.44
N ILE A 141 5.82 2.44 -2.89
CA ILE A 141 7.12 1.86 -3.26
C ILE A 141 7.76 1.18 -2.06
N GLU A 142 7.81 1.84 -0.89
CA GLU A 142 8.36 1.26 0.34
C GLU A 142 7.60 0.00 0.77
N THR A 143 6.27 0.00 0.63
CA THR A 143 5.43 -1.18 0.92
C THR A 143 5.75 -2.34 -0.02
N LEU A 144 5.93 -2.06 -1.31
CA LEU A 144 6.31 -3.07 -2.30
C LEU A 144 7.72 -3.61 -2.05
N GLU A 145 8.66 -2.77 -1.59
CA GLU A 145 10.01 -3.18 -1.20
C GLU A 145 10.00 -4.11 0.03
N LYS A 146 9.15 -3.82 1.02
CA LYS A 146 8.93 -4.72 2.17
C LYS A 146 8.37 -6.07 1.71
N GLN A 147 7.39 -6.06 0.80
CA GLN A 147 6.82 -7.29 0.25
C GLN A 147 7.85 -8.09 -0.56
N LEU A 148 8.71 -7.40 -1.33
CA LEU A 148 9.82 -8.01 -2.06
C LEU A 148 10.81 -8.69 -1.10
N ASN A 149 11.14 -8.08 0.04
CA ASN A 149 12.02 -8.67 1.05
C ASN A 149 11.41 -9.94 1.67
N ILE A 150 10.10 -9.94 1.92
CA ILE A 150 9.39 -11.12 2.43
C ILE A 150 9.48 -12.27 1.41
N GLU A 151 9.16 -12.02 0.14
CA GLU A 151 9.22 -13.05 -0.90
C GLU A 151 10.65 -13.55 -1.14
N GLN A 152 11.68 -12.70 -0.98
CA GLN A 152 13.08 -13.13 -0.98
C GLN A 152 13.41 -14.11 0.15
N LYS A 153 12.88 -13.87 1.37
CA LYS A 153 13.05 -14.79 2.51
C LYS A 153 12.29 -16.10 2.28
N VAL A 154 11.09 -16.04 1.70
CA VAL A 154 10.32 -17.24 1.34
C VAL A 154 11.08 -18.08 0.30
N LYS A 155 11.63 -17.43 -0.74
CA LYS A 155 12.48 -18.07 -1.76
C LYS A 155 13.68 -18.77 -1.10
N GLN A 156 14.42 -18.08 -0.24
CA GLN A 156 15.57 -18.67 0.47
C GLN A 156 15.15 -19.83 1.38
N GLY A 157 14.02 -19.70 2.08
CA GLY A 157 13.47 -20.76 2.92
C GLY A 157 13.13 -22.02 2.12
N ALA A 158 12.52 -21.86 0.94
CA ALA A 158 12.23 -22.96 0.03
C ALA A 158 13.50 -23.62 -0.53
N GLU A 159 14.54 -22.83 -0.87
CA GLU A 159 15.84 -23.36 -1.31
C GLU A 159 16.52 -24.19 -0.22
N ASN A 160 16.52 -23.69 1.02
CA ASN A 160 17.06 -24.43 2.18
C ASN A 160 16.26 -25.72 2.43
N MET A 161 14.94 -25.66 2.29
CA MET A 161 14.06 -26.82 2.44
C MET A 161 14.39 -27.88 1.38
N ILE A 162 14.54 -27.50 0.11
CA ILE A 162 14.94 -28.41 -0.98
C ILE A 162 16.31 -29.05 -0.71
N GLN A 163 17.29 -28.28 -0.23
CA GLN A 163 18.62 -28.79 0.13
C GLN A 163 18.58 -29.81 1.28
N SER A 164 17.68 -29.60 2.25
CA SER A 164 17.51 -30.55 3.38
C SER A 164 16.75 -31.83 2.98
N ILE A 165 15.72 -31.72 2.13
CA ILE A 165 14.87 -32.85 1.71
C ILE A 165 15.57 -33.74 0.67
N THR A 166 16.49 -33.20 -0.12
CA THR A 166 17.31 -34.00 -1.04
C THR A 166 18.11 -35.08 -0.31
N ALA A 167 18.35 -34.94 1.00
CA ALA A 167 18.90 -35.98 1.85
C ALA A 167 17.84 -36.95 2.45
N SER A 168 16.59 -36.53 2.66
CA SER A 168 15.55 -37.31 3.38
C SER A 168 14.58 -38.12 2.50
N ARG A 169 14.65 -38.01 1.17
CA ARG A 169 13.81 -38.75 0.17
C ARG A 169 12.30 -38.52 0.23
N ASP A 170 11.80 -37.52 0.97
CA ASP A 170 10.35 -37.21 1.01
C ASP A 170 9.87 -36.49 -0.26
N LYS A 171 9.43 -37.28 -1.26
CA LYS A 171 9.02 -36.80 -2.59
C LYS A 171 7.89 -35.75 -2.55
N LYS A 172 6.94 -35.87 -1.61
CA LYS A 172 5.81 -34.93 -1.48
C LYS A 172 6.27 -33.56 -0.97
N LEU A 173 7.09 -33.55 0.08
CA LEU A 173 7.64 -32.31 0.63
C LEU A 173 8.58 -31.63 -0.37
N LEU A 174 9.35 -32.40 -1.15
CA LEU A 174 10.18 -31.86 -2.21
C LEU A 174 9.36 -31.13 -3.28
N GLN A 175 8.24 -31.73 -3.70
CA GLN A 175 7.35 -31.12 -4.70
C GLN A 175 6.71 -29.82 -4.16
N GLU A 176 6.29 -29.81 -2.90
CA GLU A 176 5.72 -28.62 -2.25
C GLU A 176 6.76 -27.48 -2.13
N ALA A 177 7.98 -27.81 -1.70
CA ALA A 177 9.09 -26.85 -1.62
C ALA A 177 9.48 -26.31 -3.01
N GLN A 178 9.48 -27.16 -4.04
CA GLN A 178 9.70 -26.74 -5.43
C GLN A 178 8.60 -25.81 -5.95
N GLN A 179 7.34 -26.10 -5.64
CA GLN A 179 6.21 -25.26 -6.00
C GLN A 179 6.33 -23.88 -5.33
N MET A 180 6.60 -23.84 -4.03
CA MET A 180 6.84 -22.60 -3.29
C MET A 180 8.01 -21.79 -3.86
N LEU A 181 9.08 -22.45 -4.29
CA LEU A 181 10.23 -21.80 -4.92
C LEU A 181 9.84 -21.17 -6.28
N GLN A 182 9.03 -21.85 -7.09
CA GLN A 182 8.55 -21.29 -8.36
C GLN A 182 7.62 -20.10 -8.14
N ASP A 183 6.69 -20.20 -7.18
CA ASP A 183 5.71 -19.15 -6.90
C ASP A 183 6.37 -17.90 -6.31
N SER A 184 7.32 -18.06 -5.37
CA SER A 184 8.09 -16.94 -4.83
C SER A 184 8.94 -16.25 -5.89
N LYS A 185 9.57 -17.00 -6.82
CA LYS A 185 10.31 -16.41 -7.96
C LYS A 185 9.43 -15.54 -8.86
N LYS A 186 8.25 -16.03 -9.24
CA LYS A 186 7.29 -15.27 -10.06
C LYS A 186 6.83 -13.99 -9.35
N LYS A 187 6.54 -14.07 -8.05
CA LYS A 187 6.16 -12.91 -7.25
C LYS A 187 7.30 -11.90 -7.11
N ILE A 188 8.54 -12.34 -6.91
CA ILE A 188 9.72 -11.46 -6.87
C ILE A 188 9.84 -10.68 -8.17
N GLU A 189 9.70 -11.33 -9.32
CA GLU A 189 9.76 -10.68 -10.63
C GLU A 189 8.64 -9.65 -10.81
N TYR A 190 7.40 -10.02 -10.47
CA TYR A 190 6.26 -9.10 -10.50
C TYR A 190 6.48 -7.87 -9.61
N LEU A 191 6.96 -8.08 -8.37
CA LEU A 191 7.21 -7.00 -7.42
C LEU A 191 8.33 -6.08 -7.90
N LYS A 192 9.43 -6.64 -8.44
CA LYS A 192 10.52 -5.85 -9.05
C LYS A 192 10.00 -5.01 -10.21
N MET A 193 9.27 -5.61 -11.14
CA MET A 193 8.66 -4.90 -12.27
C MET A 193 7.73 -3.77 -11.80
N LYS A 194 6.89 -4.03 -10.80
CA LYS A 194 5.96 -3.05 -10.24
C LYS A 194 6.69 -1.89 -9.57
N ILE A 195 7.76 -2.16 -8.82
CA ILE A 195 8.62 -1.14 -8.19
C ILE A 195 9.30 -0.30 -9.26
N THR A 196 9.95 -0.91 -10.25
CA THR A 196 10.64 -0.18 -11.34
C THR A 196 9.67 0.70 -12.12
N LYS A 197 8.49 0.18 -12.46
CA LYS A 197 7.45 0.96 -13.14
C LYS A 197 7.00 2.16 -12.29
N MET A 198 6.74 1.94 -11.01
CA MET A 198 6.26 3.00 -10.11
C MET A 198 7.35 4.04 -9.79
N LYS A 199 8.63 3.64 -9.71
CA LYS A 199 9.77 4.56 -9.60
C LYS A 199 9.92 5.39 -10.86
N HIS A 200 9.82 4.78 -12.03
CA HIS A 200 9.83 5.49 -13.31
C HIS A 200 8.68 6.51 -13.41
N ASP A 201 7.46 6.15 -12.98
CA ASP A 201 6.31 7.06 -12.95
C ASP A 201 6.53 8.27 -12.02
N VAL A 202 7.29 8.11 -10.93
CA VAL A 202 7.69 9.20 -10.02
C VAL A 202 8.79 10.07 -10.65
N ASP A 203 9.80 9.47 -11.28
CA ASP A 203 10.93 10.18 -11.91
C ASP A 203 10.53 10.92 -13.19
N SER A 204 9.55 10.40 -13.93
CA SER A 204 9.01 11.04 -15.15
C SER A 204 8.23 12.31 -14.82
N LYS A 205 7.57 12.35 -13.65
CA LYS A 205 6.78 13.51 -13.17
C LYS A 205 7.62 14.56 -12.44
N SER A 206 8.76 14.15 -11.88
CA SER A 206 9.74 15.06 -11.25
C SER A 206 10.54 15.84 -12.30
N ARG A 207 10.88 15.22 -13.44
CA ARG A 207 11.63 15.87 -14.53
C ARG A 207 10.88 17.00 -15.23
N THR A 208 9.55 17.05 -15.14
CA THR A 208 8.73 18.13 -15.71
C THR A 208 8.73 19.41 -14.86
N ILE A 209 9.23 19.38 -13.62
CA ILE A 209 9.26 20.55 -12.70
C ILE A 209 10.69 21.08 -12.48
N GLY A 210 11.73 20.33 -12.88
CA GLY A 210 13.13 20.68 -12.62
C GLY A 210 13.82 21.59 -13.65
N SER A 211 13.19 21.94 -14.77
CA SER A 211 13.82 22.73 -15.84
C SER A 211 13.26 24.15 -15.93
N MET A 212 13.53 24.96 -14.91
CA MET A 212 13.17 26.38 -14.88
C MET A 212 14.19 27.17 -14.05
N HIS A 213 15.47 27.11 -14.42
CA HIS A 213 16.44 28.17 -14.09
C HIS A 213 17.74 28.00 -14.89
N ASP A 214 17.94 28.76 -15.96
CA ASP A 214 19.03 29.77 -16.04
C ASP A 214 18.96 30.52 -17.38
N LEU A 215 19.13 31.84 -17.34
CA LEU A 215 19.12 32.72 -18.51
C LEU A 215 20.55 32.89 -19.01
N THR A 216 20.79 32.75 -20.33
CA THR A 216 21.48 33.74 -21.19
C THR A 216 21.96 33.15 -22.53
N SER A 217 21.69 33.91 -23.59
CA SER A 217 22.48 34.01 -24.83
C SER A 217 22.45 32.88 -25.88
N ASN A 218 21.76 33.17 -26.98
CA ASN A 218 22.17 32.98 -28.38
C ASN A 218 22.17 31.56 -29.01
N GLY A 219 21.25 31.35 -29.95
CA GLY A 219 21.48 30.55 -31.17
C GLY A 219 21.03 29.09 -31.19
N THR A 220 19.91 28.85 -31.88
CA THR A 220 19.54 27.64 -32.67
C THR A 220 19.44 26.26 -31.98
N ASP A 221 18.26 25.66 -32.14
CA ASP A 221 17.92 24.22 -32.10
C ASP A 221 18.23 23.42 -30.84
N SER A 222 17.18 23.09 -30.05
CA SER A 222 16.94 21.77 -29.40
C SER A 222 15.84 21.81 -28.32
N ASN A 223 14.58 22.03 -28.70
CA ASN A 223 13.42 21.99 -27.77
C ASN A 223 12.44 20.83 -28.07
N ASN A 224 12.90 19.70 -28.61
CA ASN A 224 11.98 18.75 -29.25
C ASN A 224 12.19 17.27 -28.85
N VAL A 225 12.44 16.97 -27.57
CA VAL A 225 12.62 15.56 -27.15
C VAL A 225 11.67 15.09 -26.04
N ASP A 226 11.00 15.99 -25.30
CA ASP A 226 10.08 15.59 -24.20
C ASP A 226 8.59 15.72 -24.55
N LEU A 227 8.26 16.23 -25.73
CA LEU A 227 6.91 16.19 -26.31
C LEU A 227 6.75 15.06 -27.33
N GLU A 228 7.85 14.51 -27.83
CA GLU A 228 7.83 13.51 -28.91
C GLU A 228 7.11 12.22 -28.51
N PRO A 229 7.38 11.53 -27.37
CA PRO A 229 6.70 10.27 -27.06
C PRO A 229 5.20 10.42 -26.76
N ALA A 230 4.78 11.56 -26.18
CA ALA A 230 3.36 11.85 -25.91
C ALA A 230 2.61 12.28 -27.18
N LEU A 231 3.28 13.01 -28.08
CA LEU A 231 2.75 13.36 -29.40
C LEU A 231 2.71 12.13 -30.31
N GLU A 232 3.72 11.26 -30.29
CA GLU A 232 3.78 10.06 -31.11
C GLU A 232 2.69 9.05 -30.70
N GLU A 233 2.44 8.89 -29.40
CA GLU A 233 1.30 8.09 -28.91
C GLU A 233 -0.04 8.69 -29.34
N ARG A 234 -0.19 10.03 -29.27
CA ARG A 234 -1.39 10.74 -29.73
C ARG A 234 -1.57 10.64 -31.25
N ILE A 235 -0.48 10.70 -32.02
CA ILE A 235 -0.46 10.57 -33.47
C ILE A 235 -0.81 9.13 -33.87
N GLU A 236 -0.27 8.11 -33.18
CA GLU A 236 -0.58 6.72 -33.47
C GLU A 236 -2.02 6.36 -33.08
N ASP A 237 -2.55 6.90 -31.97
CA ASP A 237 -3.97 6.78 -31.62
C ASP A 237 -4.86 7.45 -32.68
N LEU A 238 -4.52 8.67 -33.12
CA LEU A 238 -5.25 9.36 -34.20
C LEU A 238 -5.16 8.61 -35.54
N LYS A 239 -4.01 8.03 -35.89
CA LYS A 239 -3.84 7.18 -37.06
C LYS A 239 -4.66 5.91 -36.97
N HIS A 240 -4.69 5.27 -35.80
CA HIS A 240 -5.52 4.09 -35.56
C HIS A 240 -7.01 4.45 -35.71
N ARG A 241 -7.44 5.54 -35.09
CA ARG A 241 -8.80 6.07 -35.19
C ARG A 241 -9.15 6.36 -36.64
N LEU A 242 -8.30 7.06 -37.38
CA LEU A 242 -8.51 7.36 -38.80
C LEU A 242 -8.61 6.09 -39.66
N ARG A 243 -7.80 5.06 -39.39
CA ARG A 243 -7.89 3.76 -40.07
C ARG A 243 -9.23 3.07 -39.80
N VAL A 244 -9.65 3.03 -38.54
CA VAL A 244 -10.95 2.46 -38.14
C VAL A 244 -12.09 3.23 -38.81
N GLU A 245 -12.03 4.56 -38.77
CA GLU A 245 -13.02 5.43 -39.35
C GLU A 245 -13.10 5.32 -40.87
N ALA A 246 -11.97 5.22 -41.56
CA ALA A 246 -11.93 4.98 -43.01
C ALA A 246 -12.53 3.61 -43.35
N ALA A 247 -12.22 2.56 -42.58
CA ALA A 247 -12.79 1.22 -42.77
C ALA A 247 -14.31 1.21 -42.52
N VAL A 248 -14.79 1.97 -41.52
CA VAL A 248 -16.24 2.13 -41.25
C VAL A 248 -16.93 2.87 -42.39
N VAL A 249 -16.34 3.95 -42.91
CA VAL A 249 -16.89 4.71 -44.04
C VAL A 249 -16.89 3.88 -45.32
N GLU A 250 -15.83 3.12 -45.59
CA GLU A 250 -15.79 2.16 -46.70
C GLU A 250 -16.83 1.05 -46.53
N GLY A 251 -16.98 0.51 -45.31
CA GLY A 251 -18.02 -0.46 -44.96
C GLY A 251 -19.43 0.07 -45.23
N ALA A 252 -19.71 1.30 -44.79
CA ALA A 252 -20.99 1.97 -45.05
C ALA A 252 -21.23 2.20 -46.56
N LYS A 253 -20.21 2.64 -47.30
CA LYS A 253 -20.29 2.79 -48.77
C LYS A 253 -20.57 1.45 -49.46
N ASN A 254 -19.92 0.37 -49.02
CA ASN A 254 -20.11 -0.96 -49.58
C ASN A 254 -21.50 -1.52 -49.27
N VAL A 255 -22.03 -1.28 -48.06
CA VAL A 255 -23.41 -1.62 -47.70
C VAL A 255 -24.38 -0.84 -48.57
N ILE A 256 -24.21 0.48 -48.73
CA ILE A 256 -25.06 1.30 -49.60
C ILE A 256 -25.03 0.79 -51.05
N LYS A 257 -23.85 0.45 -51.58
CA LYS A 257 -23.70 -0.10 -52.92
C LYS A 257 -24.38 -1.47 -53.06
N LEU A 258 -24.29 -2.33 -52.05
CA LEU A 258 -24.96 -3.63 -52.02
C LEU A 258 -26.49 -3.47 -51.97
N LEU A 259 -26.99 -2.51 -51.19
CA LEU A 259 -28.41 -2.19 -51.08
C LEU A 259 -28.96 -1.48 -52.32
N GLN A 260 -28.15 -0.70 -53.03
CA GLN A 260 -28.54 -0.06 -54.29
C GLN A 260 -28.56 -1.04 -55.47
N ASN A 261 -27.69 -2.05 -55.45
CA ASN A 261 -27.61 -3.07 -56.51
C ASN A 261 -28.51 -4.29 -56.22
N GLY A 262 -28.94 -4.49 -54.97
CA GLY A 262 -29.90 -5.52 -54.55
C GLY A 262 -31.34 -5.04 -54.73
N ASN A 263 -32.04 -5.57 -55.72
CA ASN A 263 -33.44 -5.20 -55.97
C ASN A 263 -34.34 -5.71 -54.82
N LYS A 264 -34.90 -4.76 -54.05
CA LYS A 264 -36.23 -4.79 -53.39
C LYS A 264 -36.38 -5.61 -52.09
N GLU A 265 -36.32 -4.95 -50.92
CA GLU A 265 -37.30 -5.16 -49.83
C GLU A 265 -37.37 -4.02 -48.80
N ARG A 266 -38.49 -3.94 -48.07
CA ARG A 266 -38.88 -2.81 -47.18
C ARG A 266 -38.04 -2.72 -45.88
N SER A 267 -37.19 -3.72 -45.60
CA SER A 267 -36.29 -3.79 -44.43
C SER A 267 -35.07 -2.86 -44.55
N ASP A 268 -34.62 -2.57 -45.78
CA ASP A 268 -33.38 -1.81 -46.03
C ASP A 268 -33.45 -0.32 -45.67
N ARG A 269 -34.67 0.23 -45.54
CA ARG A 269 -34.85 1.63 -45.12
C ARG A 269 -34.46 1.88 -43.67
N LYS A 270 -34.60 0.89 -42.78
CA LYS A 270 -34.15 1.00 -41.38
C LYS A 270 -32.62 1.00 -41.31
N ALA A 271 -31.97 0.09 -42.03
CA ALA A 271 -30.51 0.03 -42.12
C ALA A 271 -29.92 1.32 -42.71
N LEU A 272 -30.55 1.88 -43.77
CA LEU A 272 -30.18 3.18 -44.32
C LEU A 272 -30.34 4.31 -43.28
N SER A 273 -31.43 4.32 -42.51
CA SER A 273 -31.65 5.35 -41.48
C SER A 273 -30.64 5.25 -40.34
N GLU A 274 -30.23 4.05 -39.95
CA GLU A 274 -29.22 3.83 -38.92
C GLU A 274 -27.82 4.24 -39.39
N VAL A 275 -27.44 3.90 -40.62
CA VAL A 275 -26.17 4.36 -41.20
C VAL A 275 -26.10 5.89 -41.27
N ILE A 276 -27.19 6.54 -41.71
CA ILE A 276 -27.28 8.00 -41.75
C ILE A 276 -27.25 8.60 -40.33
N PHE A 277 -27.89 7.95 -39.35
CA PHE A 277 -27.90 8.37 -37.96
C PHE A 277 -26.51 8.27 -37.31
N PHE A 278 -25.76 7.19 -37.55
CA PHE A 278 -24.37 7.06 -37.11
C PHE A 278 -23.46 8.10 -37.76
N GLN A 279 -23.70 8.45 -39.03
CA GLN A 279 -22.97 9.53 -39.71
C GLN A 279 -23.25 10.92 -39.09
N LEU A 280 -24.50 11.17 -38.68
CA LEU A 280 -24.94 12.44 -38.06
C LEU A 280 -24.43 12.62 -36.63
N ILE A 281 -24.45 11.57 -35.80
CA ILE A 281 -23.91 11.64 -34.42
C ILE A 281 -22.43 12.01 -34.44
N ARG A 282 -21.68 11.53 -35.43
CA ARG A 282 -20.26 11.83 -35.57
C ARG A 282 -19.97 13.29 -35.98
N PHE A 283 -20.94 14.00 -36.56
CA PHE A 283 -20.78 15.41 -36.93
C PHE A 283 -21.16 16.39 -35.79
N SER A 284 -21.74 15.90 -34.69
CA SER A 284 -22.19 16.70 -33.53
C SER A 284 -21.35 16.51 -32.25
N LEU A 285 -20.30 15.70 -32.28
CA LEU A 285 -19.31 15.52 -31.21
C LEU A 285 -17.94 15.99 -31.70
#